data_AF-A0A1F4Q6V9-F1
#
_entry.id   AF-A0A1F4Q6V9-F1
#
_cell.length_a   1.000
_cell.length_b   1.000
_cell.length_c   1.000
_cell.angle_alpha   90.00
_cell.angle_beta   90.00
_cell.angle_gamma   90.00
#
_symmetry.space_group_name_H-M   'P 1'
#
loop_
_entity.id
_entity.type
_entity.pdbx_description
1 polymer ?
#
loop_
_entity_poly.entity_id
_entity_poly.type
_entity_poly.pdbx_seq_one_letter_code
_entity_poly.pdbx_strand_id
1 'polypeptide(L)'
;MAADRGVRVFTVGVGTSAGEVIGFEGWSFRARLDEDTLKAIADRTRGEYFHAGTAMDLQKVYQSLSARLVFEKQRTEITALFSAAAAGLMLLSAFLSLLWFNRIL
;
A
#
# COMPACT_ATOMS: atom_id res chain seq x y z
N MET A 1 -16.12 6.42 17.78
CA MET A 1 -15.33 5.17 17.88
C MET A 1 -14.53 4.96 16.59
N ALA A 2 -13.56 4.01 16.54
CA ALA A 2 -12.75 3.75 15.35
C ALA A 2 -13.60 3.32 14.13
N ALA A 3 -14.65 2.54 14.38
CA ALA A 3 -15.64 2.11 13.39
C ALA A 3 -16.31 3.29 12.66
N ASP A 4 -16.65 4.37 13.38
CA ASP A 4 -17.34 5.54 12.83
C ASP A 4 -16.45 6.38 11.90
N ARG A 5 -15.14 6.15 11.94
CA ARG A 5 -14.13 6.85 11.11
C ARG A 5 -13.69 6.04 9.90
N GLY A 6 -14.38 4.92 9.61
CA GLY A 6 -14.04 4.03 8.50
C GLY A 6 -12.74 3.24 8.70
N VAL A 7 -12.20 3.21 9.92
CA VAL A 7 -10.98 2.46 10.25
C VAL A 7 -11.36 1.02 10.57
N ARG A 8 -10.75 0.07 9.84
CA ARG A 8 -10.89 -1.38 10.09
C ARG A 8 -9.82 -1.82 11.08
N VAL A 9 -10.22 -2.55 12.13
CA VAL A 9 -9.31 -3.04 13.17
C VAL A 9 -9.23 -4.57 13.09
N PHE A 10 -8.01 -5.07 12.89
CA PHE A 10 -7.72 -6.50 12.88
C PHE A 10 -7.09 -6.88 14.21
N THR A 11 -7.67 -7.86 14.90
CA THR A 11 -7.26 -8.25 16.25
C THR A 11 -6.55 -9.58 16.21
N VAL A 12 -5.37 -9.66 16.83
CA VAL A 12 -4.59 -10.90 16.94
C VAL A 12 -4.54 -11.32 18.41
N GLY A 13 -5.13 -12.46 18.73
CA GLY A 13 -5.09 -13.04 20.07
C GLY A 13 -3.83 -13.87 20.28
N VAL A 14 -3.00 -13.51 21.26
CA VAL A 14 -1.78 -14.24 21.63
C VAL A 14 -1.97 -14.84 23.03
N GLY A 15 -1.98 -16.17 23.12
CA GLY A 15 -2.11 -16.92 24.37
C GLY A 15 -3.18 -17.99 24.33
N THR A 16 -3.44 -18.62 25.48
CA THR A 16 -4.43 -19.69 25.60
C THR A 16 -5.58 -19.26 26.51
N SER A 17 -6.80 -19.72 26.23
CA SER A 17 -7.98 -19.43 27.07
C SER A 17 -7.84 -19.99 28.50
N ALA A 18 -6.99 -21.02 28.67
CA ALA A 18 -6.67 -21.61 29.96
C ALA A 18 -5.70 -20.76 30.82
N GLY A 19 -5.06 -19.74 30.25
CA GLY A 19 -4.09 -18.91 30.97
C GLY A 19 -2.76 -19.62 31.19
N GLU A 20 -2.24 -20.25 30.15
CA GLU A 20 -0.93 -20.89 30.17
C GLU A 20 0.18 -19.83 30.19
N VAL A 21 1.33 -20.20 30.75
CA VAL A 21 2.45 -19.26 30.89
C VAL A 21 3.13 -19.08 29.53
N ILE A 22 2.91 -17.93 28.91
CA ILE A 22 3.65 -17.56 27.70
C ILE A 22 4.99 -16.98 28.16
N GLY A 23 6.08 -17.66 27.81
CA GLY A 23 7.45 -17.22 28.09
C GLY A 23 8.11 -16.67 26.84
N PHE A 24 8.58 -15.42 26.88
CA PHE A 24 9.45 -14.86 25.85
C PHE A 24 10.59 -14.09 26.53
N GLU A 25 11.84 -14.37 26.16
CA GLU A 25 13.04 -13.66 26.64
C GLU A 25 13.16 -13.50 28.18
N GLY A 26 12.84 -14.54 28.95
CA GLY A 26 13.03 -14.56 30.41
C GLY A 26 11.91 -13.91 31.22
N TRP A 27 10.88 -13.39 30.57
CA TRP A 27 9.67 -12.88 31.22
C TRP A 27 8.53 -13.87 31.01
N SER A 28 7.82 -14.16 32.09
CA SER A 28 6.62 -15.00 32.08
C SER A 28 5.44 -14.19 32.59
N PHE A 29 4.36 -14.15 31.82
CA PHE A 29 3.13 -13.52 32.25
C PHE A 29 1.95 -14.45 31.97
N ARG A 30 1.03 -14.52 32.93
CA ARG A 30 -0.23 -15.27 32.77
C ARG A 30 -1.21 -14.37 32.02
N ALA A 31 -1.23 -14.49 30.70
CA ALA A 31 -2.25 -13.88 29.88
C ALA A 31 -3.41 -14.85 29.70
N ARG A 32 -4.58 -14.51 30.28
CA ARG A 32 -5.84 -15.11 29.87
C ARG A 32 -6.33 -14.37 28.64
N LEU A 33 -6.38 -15.06 27.51
CA LEU A 33 -6.90 -14.49 26.27
C LEU A 33 -8.43 -14.38 26.35
N ASP A 34 -8.96 -13.15 26.34
CA ASP A 34 -10.39 -12.87 26.19
C ASP A 34 -10.70 -12.74 24.69
N GLU A 35 -10.98 -13.88 24.06
CA GLU A 35 -11.27 -13.93 22.62
C GLU A 35 -12.59 -13.25 22.25
N ASP A 36 -13.59 -13.29 23.13
CA ASP A 36 -14.93 -12.79 22.84
C ASP A 36 -14.91 -11.27 22.68
N THR A 37 -14.15 -10.59 23.54
CA THR A 37 -13.93 -9.14 23.43
C THR A 37 -13.17 -8.78 22.14
N LEU A 38 -12.16 -9.56 21.75
CA LEU A 38 -11.40 -9.30 20.53
C LEU A 38 -12.24 -9.49 19.26
N LYS A 39 -13.04 -10.57 19.20
CA LYS A 39 -13.99 -10.82 18.10
C LYS A 39 -14.99 -9.67 17.96
N ALA A 40 -15.57 -9.22 19.08
CA ALA A 40 -16.52 -8.10 19.08
C ALA A 40 -15.91 -6.79 18.53
N ILE A 41 -14.63 -6.52 18.78
CA ILE A 41 -13.93 -5.33 18.26
C ILE A 41 -13.71 -5.44 16.75
N ALA A 42 -13.26 -6.60 16.28
CA ALA A 42 -13.07 -6.87 14.86
C ALA A 42 -14.40 -6.72 14.09
N ASP A 43 -15.46 -7.37 14.57
CA ASP A 43 -16.79 -7.35 13.94
C ASP A 43 -17.35 -5.94 13.82
N ARG A 44 -17.25 -5.13 14.89
CA ARG A 44 -17.74 -3.74 14.88
C ARG A 44 -17.00 -2.85 13.89
N THR A 45 -15.74 -3.15 13.59
CA THR A 45 -14.94 -2.36 12.66
C THR A 45 -14.89 -2.97 11.26
N ARG A 46 -15.63 -4.07 11.02
CA ARG A 46 -15.55 -4.88 9.79
C ARG A 46 -14.10 -5.34 9.50
N GLY A 47 -13.35 -5.65 10.55
CA GLY A 47 -12.08 -6.37 10.49
C GLY A 47 -12.28 -7.85 10.76
N GLU A 48 -11.18 -8.57 10.99
CA GLU A 48 -11.16 -10.02 11.25
C GLU A 48 -10.34 -10.33 12.51
N TYR A 49 -10.73 -11.38 13.22
CA TYR A 49 -10.01 -11.93 14.37
C TYR A 49 -9.10 -13.08 13.95
N PHE A 50 -7.86 -13.08 14.43
CA PHE A 50 -6.89 -14.14 14.20
C PHE A 50 -6.32 -14.65 15.52
N HIS A 51 -6.16 -15.96 15.65
CA HIS A 51 -5.54 -16.57 16.81
C HIS A 51 -4.08 -16.92 16.48
N ALA A 52 -3.13 -16.40 17.26
CA ALA A 52 -1.69 -16.50 16.98
C ALA A 52 -1.09 -17.91 17.18
N GLY A 53 -1.89 -18.89 17.62
CA GLY A 53 -1.46 -20.28 17.83
C GLY A 53 -1.12 -21.06 16.56
N THR A 54 -1.44 -20.56 15.37
CA THR A 54 -1.12 -21.21 14.10
C THR A 54 -0.36 -20.27 13.19
N ALA A 55 0.95 -20.51 13.02
CA ALA A 55 1.85 -19.82 12.10
C ALA A 55 1.33 -19.75 10.63
N MET A 56 0.27 -20.49 10.29
CA MET A 56 -0.38 -20.49 8.97
C MET A 56 -1.25 -19.26 8.67
N ASP A 57 -1.73 -18.51 9.68
CA ASP A 57 -2.62 -17.36 9.43
C ASP A 57 -1.89 -16.09 8.99
N LEU A 58 -0.59 -15.95 9.29
CA LEU A 58 0.23 -14.83 8.80
C LEU A 58 0.30 -14.80 7.27
N GLN A 59 0.28 -15.97 6.61
CA GLN A 59 0.37 -16.07 5.16
C GLN A 59 -0.94 -15.65 4.47
N LYS A 60 -2.10 -15.92 5.08
CA LYS A 60 -3.40 -15.45 4.59
C LYS A 60 -3.55 -13.93 4.70
N VAL A 61 -3.05 -13.32 5.78
CA VAL A 61 -3.02 -11.86 5.94
C VAL A 61 -2.21 -11.24 4.80
N TYR A 62 -0.99 -11.74 4.55
CA TYR A 62 -0.15 -11.25 3.46
C TYR A 62 -0.75 -11.51 2.06
N GLN A 63 -1.40 -12.65 1.83
CA GLN A 63 -2.08 -12.94 0.56
C GLN A 63 -3.30 -12.05 0.31
N SER A 64 -4.10 -11.74 1.34
CA SER A 64 -5.27 -10.85 1.22
C SER A 64 -4.89 -9.38 0.98
N LEU A 65 -3.70 -8.96 1.45
CA LEU A 65 -3.18 -7.60 1.26
C LEU A 65 -2.47 -7.40 -0.10
N SER A 66 -2.02 -8.46 -0.78
CA SER A 66 -1.10 -8.35 -1.93
C SER A 66 -1.72 -7.97 -3.28
N ALA A 67 -3.02 -7.67 -3.37
CA ALA A 67 -3.62 -7.38 -4.67
C ALA A 67 -4.72 -6.31 -4.65
N ARG A 68 -4.51 -5.20 -3.94
CA ARG A 68 -5.09 -3.94 -4.43
C ARG A 68 -4.03 -3.23 -5.25
N LEU A 69 -4.04 -3.53 -6.55
CA LEU A 69 -3.58 -2.61 -7.59
C LEU A 69 -4.34 -1.29 -7.38
N VAL A 70 -3.81 -0.43 -6.52
CA VAL A 70 -4.30 0.94 -6.39
C VAL A 70 -3.69 1.69 -7.55
N PHE A 71 -4.53 2.07 -8.50
CA PHE A 71 -4.14 2.97 -9.57
C PHE A 71 -3.78 4.32 -8.95
N GLU A 72 -2.50 4.55 -8.70
CA GLU A 72 -2.00 5.86 -8.32
C GLU A 72 -1.92 6.73 -9.58
N LYS A 73 -2.62 7.87 -9.57
CA LYS A 73 -2.53 8.84 -10.67
C LYS A 73 -1.16 9.50 -10.62
N GLN A 74 -0.18 8.89 -11.29
CA GLN A 74 1.10 9.52 -11.51
C GLN A 74 0.91 10.68 -12.48
N ARG A 75 1.38 11.88 -12.13
CA ARG A 75 1.44 13.00 -13.07
C ARG A 75 2.51 12.69 -14.09
N THR A 76 2.10 12.27 -15.29
CA THR A 76 3.02 12.14 -16.42
C THR A 76 3.29 13.55 -16.96
N GLU A 77 4.55 13.97 -16.98
CA GLU A 77 4.92 15.29 -17.49
C GLU A 77 4.79 15.34 -19.01
N ILE A 78 3.96 16.26 -19.50
CA ILE A 78 3.73 16.46 -20.95
C ILE A 78 4.84 17.31 -21.58
N THR A 79 5.73 17.87 -20.77
CA THR A 79 6.83 18.76 -21.17
C THR A 79 7.72 18.14 -22.24
N ALA A 80 7.99 16.84 -22.16
CA ALA A 80 8.79 16.13 -23.14
C ALA A 80 8.20 16.23 -24.57
N LEU A 81 6.87 16.13 -24.70
CA LEU A 81 6.19 16.22 -25.99
C LEU A 81 6.26 17.63 -26.58
N PHE A 82 6.04 18.66 -25.74
CA PHE A 82 6.15 20.06 -26.16
C PHE A 82 7.60 20.44 -26.53
N SER A 83 8.58 19.98 -25.75
CA SER A 83 10.01 20.19 -26.04
C SER A 83 10.42 19.52 -27.36
N ALA A 84 9.94 18.30 -27.62
CA ALA A 84 10.20 17.61 -28.88
C ALA A 84 9.58 18.35 -30.08
N ALA A 85 8.35 18.85 -29.95
CA ALA A 85 7.70 19.64 -30.98
C ALA A 85 8.46 20.96 -31.26
N ALA A 86 8.89 21.67 -30.21
CA ALA A 86 9.69 22.89 -30.34
C ALA A 86 11.04 22.62 -31.03
N ALA A 87 11.73 21.54 -30.65
CA ALA A 87 12.97 21.13 -31.32
C ALA A 87 12.76 20.83 -32.81
N GLY A 88 11.66 20.15 -33.16
CA GLY A 88 11.28 19.90 -34.55
C GLY A 88 11.06 21.18 -35.36
N LEU A 89 10.36 22.16 -34.77
CA LEU A 89 10.15 23.47 -35.40
C LEU A 89 11.45 24.25 -35.58
N MET A 90 12.37 24.19 -34.61
CA MET A 90 13.69 24.82 -34.74
C MET A 90 14.50 24.21 -35.89
N LEU A 91 14.49 22.88 -36.02
CA LEU A 91 15.18 22.18 -37.11
C LEU A 91 14.56 22.53 -38.47
N LEU A 92 13.23 22.56 -38.56
CA LEU A 92 12.53 23.00 -39.78
C LEU A 92 12.88 24.44 -40.14
N SER A 93 12.87 25.34 -39.18
CA SER A 93 13.25 26.74 -39.38
C SER A 93 14.69 26.87 -39.89
N ALA A 94 15.63 26.16 -39.27
CA ALA A 94 17.03 26.14 -39.70
C ALA A 94 17.18 25.58 -41.13
N PHE A 95 16.45 24.50 -41.45
CA PHE A 95 16.50 23.89 -42.78
C PHE A 95 15.91 24.81 -43.86
N LEU A 96 14.76 25.42 -43.59
CA LEU A 96 14.14 26.40 -44.50
C LEU A 96 15.04 27.63 -44.65
N SER A 97 15.65 28.11 -43.57
CA SER A 97 16.62 29.21 -43.59
C SER A 97 17.78 28.89 -44.53
N LEU A 98 18.39 27.71 -44.40
CA LEU A 98 19.46 27.29 -45.30
C LEU A 98 18.98 27.21 -46.76
N LEU A 99 17.80 26.65 -47.03
CA LEU A 99 17.27 26.58 -48.39
C LEU A 99 16.96 27.95 -49.02
N TRP A 100 16.45 28.90 -48.24
CA TRP A 100 16.11 30.25 -48.71
C TRP A 100 17.35 31.13 -48.88
N PHE A 101 18.32 31.01 -47.97
CA PHE A 101 19.54 31.82 -47.95
C PHE A 101 20.71 31.20 -48.74
N ASN A 102 20.66 29.90 -49.12
CA ASN A 102 21.58 29.29 -50.12
C ASN A 102 21.37 29.81 -51.56
N ARG A 103 20.74 30.96 -51.74
CA ARG A 103 20.72 31.73 -52.99
C ARG A 103 21.61 32.98 -52.98
N ILE A 104 22.53 33.10 -52.00
CA ILE A 104 23.53 34.18 -51.98
C ILE A 104 24.92 33.62 -51.65
N LEU A 105 25.48 32.85 -52.58
CA LEU A 105 26.86 32.92 -53.10
C LEU A 105 27.02 31.94 -54.26
#